data_AF-A0A972WWY2-F1
#
_entry.id   AF-A0A972WWY2-F1
#
_cell.length_a   1.000
_cell.length_b   1.000
_cell.length_c   1.000
_cell.angle_alpha   90.00
_cell.angle_beta   90.00
_cell.angle_gamma   90.00
#
_symmetry.space_group_name_H-M   'P 1'
#
loop_
_entity.id
_entity.type
_entity.pdbx_description
1 polymer ?
#
loop_
_entity_poly.entity_id
_entity_poly.type
_entity_poly.pdbx_seq_one_letter_code
_entity_poly.pdbx_strand_id
1 'polypeptide(L)' 'AQTHNSYALERDSQIPKNHIGPRPHGGVAGTRIGIKCLHAHYANWLVNGQDVVGAWVAKRLAE' A
#
# COMPACT_ATOMS: atom_id res chain seq x y z
N ALA A 1 3.86 -5.10 -8.50
CA ALA A 1 4.69 -3.88 -8.47
C ALA A 1 3.85 -2.60 -8.46
N GLN A 2 2.90 -2.43 -9.39
CA GLN A 2 2.09 -1.21 -9.52
C GLN A 2 1.39 -0.76 -8.21
N THR A 3 0.66 -1.66 -7.52
CA THR A 3 0.04 -1.37 -6.22
C THR A 3 1.01 -0.80 -5.19
N HIS A 4 2.23 -1.34 -5.11
CA HIS A 4 3.25 -0.82 -4.20
C HIS A 4 3.74 0.56 -4.61
N ASN A 5 3.93 0.80 -5.91
CA ASN A 5 4.38 2.09 -6.43
C ASN A 5 3.33 3.17 -6.19
N SER A 6 2.07 2.91 -6.50
CA SER A 6 0.97 3.86 -6.26
C SER A 6 0.85 4.20 -4.77
N TYR A 7 0.87 3.19 -3.89
CA TYR A 7 0.84 3.42 -2.44
C TYR A 7 2.02 4.28 -1.95
N ALA A 8 3.22 4.00 -2.45
CA ALA A 8 4.41 4.77 -2.09
C ALA A 8 4.32 6.23 -2.57
N LEU A 9 3.86 6.46 -3.80
CA LEU A 9 3.69 7.81 -4.36
C LEU A 9 2.63 8.60 -3.58
N GLU A 10 1.50 7.99 -3.26
CA GLU A 10 0.44 8.62 -2.47
C GLU A 10 0.96 9.02 -1.09
N ARG A 11 1.60 8.09 -0.38
CA ARG A 11 2.25 8.37 0.92
C ARG A 11 3.27 9.51 0.80
N ASP A 12 4.15 9.45 -0.20
CA ASP A 12 5.24 10.42 -0.34
C ASP A 12 4.73 11.81 -0.67
N SER A 13 3.57 11.93 -1.32
CA SER A 13 2.90 13.20 -1.60
C SER A 13 2.42 13.93 -0.34
N GLN A 14 2.20 13.20 0.76
CA GLN A 14 1.78 13.76 2.04
C GLN A 14 2.95 14.31 2.87
N ILE A 15 4.20 14.07 2.45
CA ILE A 15 5.38 14.55 3.17
C ILE A 15 5.71 15.97 2.70
N PRO A 16 5.80 16.96 3.62
CA PRO A 16 6.17 18.33 3.27
C PRO A 16 7.48 18.42 2.49
N LYS A 17 7.56 19.35 1.52
CA LYS A 17 8.75 19.55 0.68
C LYS A 17 10.00 19.94 1.48
N ASN A 18 9.82 20.63 2.61
CA ASN A 18 10.89 21.07 3.50
C ASN A 18 11.15 20.09 4.67
N HIS A 19 10.62 18.85 4.61
CA HIS A 19 10.86 17.86 5.65
C HIS A 19 12.35 17.51 5.76
N ILE A 20 12.92 17.72 6.95
CA ILE A 20 14.30 17.35 7.28
C ILE A 20 14.24 16.14 8.22
N GLY A 21 14.46 14.94 7.66
CA GLY A 21 14.46 13.70 8.43
C GLY A 21 14.29 12.46 7.55
N PRO A 22 14.25 11.26 8.16
CA PRO A 22 14.00 10.02 7.45
C PRO A 22 12.67 10.06 6.69
N ARG A 23 12.63 9.40 5.53
CA ARG A 23 11.41 9.18 4.75
C ARG A 23 11.00 7.71 4.81
N PRO A 24 9.71 7.40 4.89
CA PRO A 24 9.25 6.02 4.79
C PRO A 24 9.64 5.43 3.43
N HIS A 25 9.84 4.12 3.37
CA HIS A 25 10.26 3.41 2.16
C HIS A 25 9.43 2.14 1.96
N GLY A 26 9.45 1.61 0.73
CA GLY A 26 8.63 0.47 0.32
C GLY A 26 7.20 0.86 -0.06
N GLY A 27 6.40 -0.13 -0.47
CA GLY A 27 4.99 0.04 -0.81
C GLY A 27 4.05 -0.26 0.36
N VAL A 28 2.89 -0.84 0.05
CA VAL A 28 1.93 -1.34 1.05
C VAL A 28 2.63 -2.14 2.16
N ALA A 29 2.29 -1.83 3.42
CA ALA A 29 2.91 -2.39 4.63
C ALA A 29 4.44 -2.18 4.80
N GLY A 30 5.04 -1.29 4.00
CA GLY A 30 6.49 -1.03 4.00
C GLY A 30 7.32 -2.11 3.30
N THR A 31 6.70 -2.97 2.47
CA THR A 31 7.43 -4.03 1.77
C THR A 31 8.26 -3.50 0.60
N ARG A 32 9.42 -4.10 0.36
CA ARG A 32 10.25 -3.81 -0.83
C ARG A 32 9.81 -4.63 -2.03
N ILE A 33 9.54 -5.92 -1.82
CA ILE A 33 9.17 -6.89 -2.85
C ILE A 33 8.18 -7.88 -2.23
N GLY A 34 7.19 -8.30 -3.02
CA GLY A 34 6.21 -9.29 -2.60
C GLY A 34 5.24 -8.78 -1.54
N ILE A 35 4.46 -9.70 -0.99
CA ILE A 35 3.38 -9.40 -0.04
C ILE A 35 3.91 -9.64 1.37
N LYS A 36 3.94 -8.59 2.20
CA LYS A 36 4.30 -8.74 3.63
C LYS A 36 3.12 -9.26 4.44
N CYS A 37 1.96 -8.61 4.34
CA CYS A 37 0.77 -8.97 5.11
C CYS A 37 -0.51 -8.63 4.35
N LEU A 38 -1.44 -9.60 4.30
CA LEU A 38 -2.68 -9.49 3.53
C LEU A 38 -3.61 -8.39 4.06
N HIS A 39 -3.66 -8.20 5.39
CA HIS A 39 -4.54 -7.20 6.00
C HIS A 39 -4.25 -5.76 5.55
N ALA A 40 -2.99 -5.43 5.25
CA ALA A 40 -2.61 -4.09 4.82
C ALA A 40 -3.03 -3.83 3.37
N HIS A 41 -2.90 -4.85 2.51
CA HIS A 41 -3.44 -4.81 1.16
C HIS A 41 -4.95 -4.74 1.15
N TYR A 42 -5.61 -5.48 2.04
CA TYR A 42 -7.06 -5.42 2.18
C TYR A 42 -7.52 -4.03 2.66
N ALA A 43 -6.88 -3.47 3.68
CA ALA A 43 -7.16 -2.11 4.14
C ALA A 43 -6.95 -1.07 3.03
N ASN A 44 -5.86 -1.19 2.27
CA ASN A 44 -5.59 -0.33 1.12
C ASN A 44 -6.70 -0.41 0.07
N TRP A 45 -7.13 -1.63 -0.29
CA TRP A 45 -8.25 -1.83 -1.21
C TRP A 45 -9.56 -1.26 -0.69
N LEU A 46 -9.85 -1.37 0.61
CA LEU A 46 -11.08 -0.83 1.20
C LEU A 46 -11.18 0.69 1.06
N VAL A 47 -10.04 1.41 1.05
CA VAL A 47 -10.04 2.88 0.99
C VAL A 47 -9.88 3.45 -0.43
N ASN A 48 -9.20 2.76 -1.35
CA ASN A 48 -8.94 3.27 -2.70
C ASN A 48 -9.35 2.35 -3.86
N GLY A 49 -9.70 1.09 -3.60
CA GLY A 49 -10.12 0.11 -4.60
C GLY A 49 -9.04 -0.36 -5.60
N GLN A 50 -7.82 0.16 -5.56
CA GLN A 50 -6.77 -0.06 -6.58
C GLN A 50 -5.69 -1.08 -6.15
N ASP A 51 -5.93 -1.80 -5.06
CA ASP A 51 -5.04 -2.86 -4.59
C ASP A 51 -5.54 -4.24 -5.03
N VAL A 52 -4.84 -4.84 -6.01
CA VAL A 52 -5.22 -6.15 -6.57
C VAL A 52 -5.10 -7.30 -5.56
N VAL A 53 -4.21 -7.19 -4.57
CA VAL A 53 -4.08 -8.19 -3.50
C VAL A 53 -5.24 -8.02 -2.52
N GLY A 54 -5.61 -6.79 -2.19
CA GLY A 54 -6.77 -6.53 -1.35
C GLY A 54 -8.09 -6.97 -2.01
N ALA A 55 -8.25 -6.77 -3.32
CA ALA A 55 -9.37 -7.30 -4.08
C ALA A 55 -9.43 -8.84 -4.05
N TRP A 56 -8.27 -9.51 -4.08
CA TRP A 56 -8.18 -10.96 -3.92
C TRP A 56 -8.58 -11.40 -2.51
N VAL A 57 -8.13 -10.69 -1.46
CA VAL A 57 -8.51 -10.97 -0.06
C VAL A 57 -10.02 -10.83 0.12
N ALA A 58 -10.62 -9.76 -0.42
CA ALA A 58 -12.06 -9.52 -0.34
C ALA A 58 -12.88 -10.70 -0.89
N LYS A 59 -12.45 -11.27 -2.02
CA LYS A 59 -13.11 -12.45 -2.61
C LYS A 59 -13.00 -13.69 -1.71
N ARG A 60 -11.84 -13.92 -1.08
CA ARG A 60 -11.62 -15.06 -0.16
C ARG A 60 -12.43 -14.96 1.13
N LEU A 61 -12.73 -13.74 1.58
CA LEU A 61 -13.54 -13.52 2.79
C LEU A 61 -15.05 -13.64 2.54
N ALA A 62 -15.48 -13.58 1.27
CA ALA A 62 -16.87 -13.71 0.86
C ALA A 62 -17.25 -15.15 0.45
N GLU A 63 -16.30 -16.08 0.52
CA GLU A 63 -16.51 -17.53 0.38
C GLU A 63 -17.05 -18.14 1.67
#